data_AF-A0A2Z6MPF1-F1
#
_entry.id   AF-A0A2Z6MPF1-F1
#
_cell.length_a   1.000
_cell.length_b   1.000
_cell.length_c   1.000
_cell.angle_alpha   90.00
_cell.angle_beta   90.00
_cell.angle_gamma   90.00
#
_symmetry.space_group_name_H-M   'P 1'
#
loop_
_entity.id
_entity.type
_entity.pdbx_description
1 polymer ?
#
loop_
_entity_poly.entity_id
_entity_poly.type
_entity_poly.pdbx_seq_one_letter_code
_entity_poly.pdbx_strand_id
1 'polypeptide(L)'
;MSVEVIRKAYQATEEGFLGVVTKQWPINPQIAAVGSCCLVGVICGGSLYIANLGDSRAVLGRVVRATGEVLAIQLSPEHNVAIESVRQEMHSLHPDDPKIVVLKHNVWRVKGLIQSSFS
;
A
#
# COMPACT_ATOMS: atom_id res chain seq x y z
N MET A 1 -1.43 -6.76 21.03
CA MET A 1 -0.98 -6.42 19.66
C MET A 1 -0.36 -5.03 19.71
N SER A 2 0.71 -4.75 18.95
CA SER A 2 1.29 -3.40 18.83
C SER A 2 1.62 -3.07 17.38
N VAL A 3 1.72 -1.77 17.08
CA VAL A 3 2.12 -1.27 15.75
C VAL A 3 3.46 -1.86 15.32
N GLU A 4 4.40 -1.97 16.26
CA GLU A 4 5.75 -2.49 16.00
C GLU A 4 5.74 -3.97 15.58
N VAL A 5 4.85 -4.79 16.16
CA VAL A 5 4.70 -6.20 15.76
C VAL A 5 4.20 -6.29 14.32
N ILE A 6 3.22 -5.46 13.94
CA ILE A 6 2.68 -5.44 12.58
C ILE A 6 3.75 -4.95 11.59
N ARG A 7 4.48 -3.89 11.93
CA ARG A 7 5.59 -3.37 11.13
C ARG A 7 6.66 -4.42 10.89
N LYS A 8 7.08 -5.14 11.94
CA LYS A 8 8.05 -6.25 11.83
C LYS A 8 7.52 -7.40 10.97
N ALA A 9 6.23 -7.69 11.02
CA ALA A 9 5.63 -8.73 10.18
C ALA A 9 5.67 -8.36 8.69
N TYR A 10 5.40 -7.10 8.34
CA TYR A 10 5.55 -6.61 6.97
C TYR A 10 7.01 -6.66 6.53
N GLN A 11 7.93 -6.16 7.37
CA GLN A 11 9.36 -6.16 7.08
C GLN A 11 9.90 -7.59 6.84
N ALA A 12 9.57 -8.53 7.71
CA ALA A 12 9.99 -9.93 7.56
C ALA A 12 9.40 -10.58 6.29
N THR A 13 8.18 -10.19 5.90
CA THR A 13 7.55 -10.67 4.66
C THR A 13 8.31 -10.16 3.43
N GLU A 14 8.65 -8.87 3.41
CA GLU A 14 9.40 -8.25 2.31
C GLU A 14 10.82 -8.82 2.20
N GLU A 15 11.53 -8.95 3.33
CA GLU A 15 12.87 -9.57 3.37
C GLU A 15 12.83 -11.02 2.87
N GLY A 16 11.80 -11.78 3.25
CA GLY A 16 11.57 -13.13 2.77
C GLY A 16 11.36 -13.19 1.26
N PHE A 17 10.53 -12.29 0.71
CA PHE A 17 10.29 -12.20 -0.73
C PHE A 17 11.55 -11.78 -1.49
N LEU A 18 12.30 -10.79 -1.01
CA LEU A 18 13.57 -10.38 -1.61
C LEU A 18 14.60 -11.52 -1.63
N GLY A 19 14.61 -12.35 -0.59
CA GLY A 19 15.40 -13.58 -0.55
C GLY A 19 15.01 -14.58 -1.64
N VAL A 20 13.71 -14.71 -1.95
CA VAL A 20 13.21 -15.53 -3.05
C VAL A 20 13.61 -14.94 -4.41
N VAL A 21 13.43 -13.63 -4.61
CA VAL A 21 13.82 -12.92 -5.83
C VAL A 21 15.31 -13.11 -6.10
N THR A 22 16.17 -12.89 -5.11
CA THR A 22 17.63 -13.02 -5.25
C THR A 22 18.04 -14.43 -5.70
N LYS A 23 17.42 -15.47 -5.13
CA LYS A 23 17.72 -16.87 -5.49
C LYS A 23 17.21 -17.25 -6.88
N GLN A 24 16.04 -16.75 -7.26
CA GLN A 24 15.37 -17.12 -8.50
C GLN A 24 15.76 -16.26 -9.70
N TRP A 25 16.36 -15.08 -9.47
CA TRP A 25 16.70 -14.11 -10.52
C TRP A 25 17.42 -14.69 -11.75
N PRO A 26 18.43 -15.58 -11.62
CA PRO A 26 19.14 -16.11 -12.80
C PRO A 26 18.27 -17.00 -13.70
N ILE A 27 17.20 -17.58 -13.15
CA ILE A 27 16.36 -18.59 -13.83
C ILE A 27 14.99 -18.00 -14.19
N ASN A 28 14.48 -17.08 -13.36
CA ASN A 28 13.19 -16.42 -13.53
C ASN A 28 13.31 -14.92 -13.17
N PRO A 29 13.91 -14.09 -14.04
CA PRO A 29 14.10 -12.67 -13.76
C PRO A 29 12.78 -11.89 -13.65
N GLN A 30 11.68 -12.42 -14.21
CA GLN A 30 10.36 -11.78 -14.12
C GLN A 30 9.85 -11.68 -12.68
N ILE A 31 10.37 -12.49 -11.76
CA ILE A 31 10.01 -12.42 -10.35
C ILE A 31 10.37 -11.08 -9.68
N ALA A 32 11.36 -10.33 -10.18
CA ALA A 32 11.64 -9.01 -9.61
C ALA A 32 10.64 -7.93 -10.06
N ALA A 33 9.81 -8.22 -11.07
CA ALA A 33 8.78 -7.32 -11.55
C ALA A 33 7.40 -7.61 -10.95
N VAL A 34 7.27 -8.64 -10.11
CA VAL A 34 6.01 -8.93 -9.40
C VAL A 34 5.99 -8.27 -8.03
N GLY A 35 4.80 -7.90 -7.60
CA GLY A 35 4.53 -7.35 -6.28
C GLY A 35 3.03 -7.45 -5.98
N SER A 36 2.65 -7.17 -4.76
CA SER A 36 1.25 -7.16 -4.33
C SER A 36 1.01 -6.02 -3.36
N CYS A 37 -0.19 -5.45 -3.40
CA CYS A 37 -0.71 -4.67 -2.29
C CYS A 37 -0.99 -5.61 -1.11
N CYS A 38 -0.89 -5.09 0.10
CA CYS A 38 -1.15 -5.84 1.32
C CYS A 38 -1.97 -4.96 2.28
N LEU A 39 -3.15 -5.44 2.65
CA LEU A 39 -4.02 -4.81 3.63
C LEU A 39 -4.31 -5.83 4.74
N VAL A 40 -3.94 -5.47 5.96
CA VAL A 40 -4.11 -6.35 7.13
C VAL A 40 -4.99 -5.65 8.16
N GLY A 41 -6.01 -6.37 8.61
CA GLY A 41 -6.84 -6.00 9.76
C GLY A 41 -6.61 -6.96 10.92
N VAL A 42 -6.31 -6.43 12.10
CA VAL A 42 -6.14 -7.23 13.32
C VAL A 42 -7.10 -6.75 14.39
N ILE A 43 -7.89 -7.66 14.96
CA ILE A 43 -8.76 -7.38 16.11
C ILE A 43 -8.13 -8.01 17.34
N CYS A 44 -7.76 -7.20 18.33
CA CYS A 44 -7.12 -7.67 19.56
C CYS A 44 -7.48 -6.76 20.73
N GLY A 45 -8.01 -7.35 21.82
CA GLY A 45 -8.35 -6.60 23.03
C GLY A 45 -9.37 -5.49 22.81
N GLY A 46 -10.38 -5.72 21.96
CA GLY A 46 -11.39 -4.71 21.60
C GLY A 46 -10.90 -3.58 20.68
N SER A 47 -9.63 -3.60 20.26
CA SER A 47 -9.06 -2.64 19.31
C SER A 47 -8.93 -3.26 17.92
N LEU A 48 -9.22 -2.45 16.89
CA LEU A 48 -8.99 -2.78 15.49
C LEU A 48 -7.73 -2.03 15.00
N TYR A 49 -6.77 -2.77 14.46
CA TYR A 49 -5.56 -2.26 13.83
C TYR A 49 -5.66 -2.49 12.33
N ILE A 50 -5.39 -1.45 11.54
CA ILE A 50 -5.33 -1.53 10.08
C ILE A 50 -3.92 -1.14 9.64
N ALA A 51 -3.30 -1.96 8.81
CA ALA A 51 -2.05 -1.65 8.13
C ALA A 51 -2.24 -1.86 6.62
N ASN A 52 -1.91 -0.84 5.83
CA ASN A 52 -2.12 -0.83 4.39
C ASN A 52 -0.83 -0.46 3.65
N LEU A 53 -0.45 -1.28 2.68
CA LEU A 53 0.66 -1.07 1.76
C LEU A 53 0.11 -1.18 0.33
N GLY A 54 0.10 -0.07 -0.40
CA GLY A 54 -0.51 0.04 -1.73
C GLY A 54 -1.91 0.64 -1.73
N ASP A 55 -2.71 0.31 -2.74
CA ASP A 55 -3.97 0.97 -3.08
C ASP A 55 -5.24 0.17 -2.67
N SER A 56 -5.08 -0.83 -1.82
CA SER A 56 -6.22 -1.45 -1.13
C SER A 56 -6.85 -0.49 -0.11
N ARG A 57 -8.09 -0.77 0.30
CA ARG A 57 -8.84 0.11 1.23
C ARG A 57 -9.64 -0.69 2.27
N ALA A 58 -9.50 -0.33 3.54
CA ALA A 58 -10.39 -0.77 4.61
C ALA A 58 -11.53 0.23 4.82
N VAL A 59 -12.77 -0.27 4.89
CA VAL A 59 -13.96 0.54 5.17
C VAL A 59 -14.77 -0.14 6.27
N LEU A 60 -15.12 0.63 7.30
CA LEU A 60 -15.97 0.20 8.41
C LEU A 60 -17.41 0.65 8.17
N GLY A 61 -18.33 -0.31 8.15
CA GLY A 61 -19.77 -0.04 8.22
C GLY A 61 -20.20 0.23 9.66
N ARG A 62 -20.69 1.43 9.95
CA ARG A 62 -21.22 1.80 11.27
C ARG A 62 -22.73 2.03 11.20
N VAL A 63 -23.49 1.19 11.90
CA VAL A 63 -24.94 1.33 12.00
C VAL A 63 -25.30 2.49 12.94
N VAL A 64 -26.09 3.44 12.45
CA VAL A 64 -26.68 4.54 13.21
C VAL A 64 -27.94 4.03 13.88
N ARG A 65 -27.88 3.74 15.17
CA ARG A 65 -28.99 3.10 15.91
C ARG A 65 -30.32 3.86 15.84
N ALA A 66 -30.29 5.18 15.69
CA ALA A 66 -31.48 6.02 15.65
C ALA A 66 -32.25 5.90 14.33
N THR A 67 -31.54 5.72 13.20
CA THR A 67 -32.14 5.72 11.85
C THR A 67 -32.11 4.35 11.17
N GLY A 68 -31.25 3.43 11.65
CA GLY A 68 -30.98 2.15 10.99
C GLY A 68 -30.01 2.26 9.80
N GLU A 69 -29.56 3.47 9.45
CA GLU A 69 -28.65 3.69 8.34
C GLU A 69 -27.23 3.17 8.63
N VAL A 70 -26.48 2.87 7.58
CA VAL A 70 -25.09 2.42 7.68
C VAL A 70 -24.16 3.49 7.10
N LEU A 71 -23.29 4.05 7.93
CA LEU A 71 -22.23 4.95 7.50
C LEU A 71 -21.00 4.15 7.07
N ALA A 72 -20.45 4.48 5.91
CA ALA A 72 -19.16 3.93 5.45
C ALA A 72 -18.02 4.84 5.92
N ILE A 73 -17.14 4.33 6.77
CA ILE A 73 -16.00 5.07 7.33
C ILE A 73 -14.71 4.44 6.80
N GLN A 74 -13.96 5.17 5.98
CA GLN A 74 -12.65 4.72 5.50
C GLN A 74 -11.65 4.69 6.66
N LEU A 75 -10.96 3.56 6.82
CA LEU A 75 -10.01 3.31 7.90
C LEU A 75 -8.54 3.33 7.45
N SER A 76 -8.27 3.33 6.14
CA SER A 76 -6.92 3.37 5.60
C SER A 76 -6.77 4.41 4.48
N PRO A 77 -5.67 5.18 4.44
CA PRO A 77 -5.30 5.91 3.24
C PRO A 77 -4.89 4.93 2.13
N GLU A 78 -4.98 5.35 0.87
CA GLU A 78 -4.50 4.60 -0.28
C GLU A 78 -3.20 5.19 -0.79
N HIS A 79 -2.24 4.33 -1.12
CA HIS A 79 -0.97 4.72 -1.71
C HIS A 79 -1.06 4.54 -3.22
N ASN A 80 -1.76 5.47 -3.89
CA ASN A 80 -1.97 5.47 -5.33
C ASN A 80 -1.67 6.87 -5.92
N VAL A 81 -0.82 6.95 -6.94
CA VAL A 81 -0.41 8.23 -7.54
C VAL A 81 -1.51 8.93 -8.35
N ALA A 82 -2.69 8.33 -8.50
CA ALA A 82 -3.88 9.06 -8.92
C ALA A 82 -4.26 10.16 -7.90
N ILE A 83 -3.90 9.98 -6.63
CA ILE A 83 -4.12 10.92 -5.53
C ILE A 83 -2.97 11.94 -5.50
N GLU A 84 -3.31 13.23 -5.47
CA GLU A 84 -2.32 14.31 -5.55
C GLU A 84 -1.35 14.34 -4.37
N SER A 85 -1.82 14.12 -3.15
CA SER A 85 -0.96 14.10 -1.95
C SER A 85 0.13 13.02 -2.06
N VAL A 86 -0.22 11.85 -2.58
CA VAL A 86 0.74 10.75 -2.82
C VAL A 86 1.76 11.15 -3.89
N ARG A 87 1.34 11.89 -4.94
CA ARG A 87 2.30 12.42 -5.93
C ARG A 87 3.28 13.39 -5.30
N GLN A 88 2.80 14.31 -4.46
CA GLN A 88 3.64 15.29 -3.78
C GLN A 88 4.65 14.61 -2.85
N GLU A 89 4.20 13.60 -2.07
CA GLU A 89 5.08 12.78 -1.24
C GLU A 89 6.16 12.09 -2.07
N MET A 90 5.79 11.43 -3.18
CA MET A 90 6.74 10.74 -4.07
C MET A 90 7.81 11.70 -4.63
N HIS A 91 7.43 12.92 -5.02
CA HIS A 91 8.38 13.94 -5.47
C HIS A 91 9.28 14.43 -4.34
N SER A 92 8.74 14.59 -3.12
CA SER A 92 9.54 15.01 -1.97
C SER A 92 10.58 13.98 -1.54
N LEU A 93 10.26 12.69 -1.65
CA LEU A 93 11.18 11.59 -1.33
C LEU A 93 12.23 11.35 -2.43
N HIS A 94 11.97 11.81 -3.65
CA HIS A 94 12.84 11.59 -4.81
C HIS A 94 13.14 12.91 -5.55
N PRO A 95 13.85 13.86 -4.89
CA PRO A 95 14.10 15.20 -5.46
C PRO A 95 14.92 15.16 -6.77
N ASP A 96 15.75 14.13 -6.93
CA ASP A 96 16.64 13.96 -8.09
C ASP A 96 16.01 13.15 -9.24
N ASP A 97 14.78 12.63 -9.05
CA ASP A 97 14.06 11.88 -10.08
C ASP A 97 12.82 12.66 -10.54
N PRO A 98 12.96 13.58 -11.52
CA PRO A 98 11.82 14.35 -12.03
C PRO A 98 10.78 13.47 -12.76
N LYS A 99 11.11 12.20 -13.05
CA LYS A 99 10.23 11.23 -13.71
C LYS A 99 9.69 10.18 -12.74
N ILE A 100 9.82 10.40 -11.43
CA ILE A 100 9.32 9.48 -10.41
C ILE A 100 7.82 9.20 -10.57
N VAL A 101 7.04 10.23 -10.92
CA VAL A 101 5.62 10.13 -11.24
C VAL A 101 5.37 10.80 -12.58
N VAL A 102 4.73 10.09 -13.51
CA VAL A 102 4.45 10.58 -14.86
C VAL A 102 3.00 10.28 -15.27
N LEU A 103 2.41 11.18 -16.05
CA LEU A 103 1.11 10.98 -16.68
C LEU A 103 1.33 10.21 -18.00
N LYS A 104 0.80 8.99 -18.11
CA LYS A 104 0.92 8.15 -19.30
C LYS A 104 -0.45 7.56 -19.66
N HIS A 105 -0.90 7.81 -20.88
CA HIS A 105 -2.25 7.42 -21.34
C HIS A 105 -3.37 7.89 -20.40
N ASN A 106 -3.31 9.15 -19.96
CA ASN A 106 -4.26 9.77 -19.01
C ASN A 106 -4.32 9.11 -17.62
N VAL A 107 -3.31 8.32 -17.26
CA VAL A 107 -3.20 7.69 -15.94
C VAL A 107 -1.85 8.04 -15.32
N TRP A 108 -1.86 8.51 -14.07
CA TRP A 108 -0.65 8.77 -13.30
C TRP A 108 0.03 7.45 -12.92
N ARG A 109 1.33 7.34 -13.15
CA ARG A 109 2.11 6.12 -12.88
C ARG A 109 3.46 6.42 -12.26
N VAL A 110 3.87 5.61 -11.29
CA VAL A 110 5.23 5.55 -10.76
C VAL A 110 6.15 5.05 -11.86
N LYS A 111 7.14 5.86 -12.26
CA LYS A 111 8.09 5.59 -13.34
C LYS A 111 7.45 5.13 -14.67
N GLY A 112 6.17 5.45 -14.89
CA GLY A 112 5.41 5.04 -16.07
C GLY A 112 4.93 3.58 -16.06
N LEU A 113 5.05 2.87 -14.94
CA LEU A 113 4.76 1.44 -14.82
C LEU A 113 3.44 1.16 -14.07
N ILE A 114 3.36 1.52 -12.80
CA ILE A 114 2.27 1.13 -11.88
C ILE A 114 1.60 2.36 -11.24
N GLN A 115 0.38 2.20 -10.72
CA GLN A 115 -0.32 3.29 -10.02
C GLN A 115 -0.12 3.26 -8.51
N SER A 116 0.03 2.07 -7.94
CA SER A 116 0.33 1.89 -6.53
C SER A 116 1.74 2.38 -6.24
N SER A 117 1.90 3.17 -5.19
CA SER A 117 3.22 3.54 -4.66
C SER A 117 3.55 2.62 -3.49
N PHE A 118 4.81 2.21 -3.44
CA PHE A 118 5.40 1.49 -2.33
C PHE A 118 6.43 2.43 -1.71
N SER A 119 6.25 2.75 -0.42
CA SER A 119 7.16 3.57 0.38
C SER A 119 8.13 2.68 1.15
#